data_AF-A0A2E3Q6E6-F1
#
_entry.id   AF-A0A2E3Q6E6-F1
#
_cell.length_a   1.000
_cell.length_b   1.000
_cell.length_c   1.000
_cell.angle_alpha   90.00
_cell.angle_beta   90.00
_cell.angle_gamma   90.00
#
_symmetry.space_group_name_H-M   'P 1'
#
loop_
_entity.id
_entity.type
_entity.pdbx_description
1 polymer ?
#
loop_
_entity_poly.entity_id
_entity_poly.type
_entity_poly.pdbx_seq_one_letter_code
_entity_poly.pdbx_strand_id
1 'polypeptide(L)'
;MIGASSLKQVFTHRFVLGALVAPLGAWAAHRLASPTRWAWLAGALAGLLLAWDPGLVDTLVVSFRGYGAPEFIAVAMVGISVGGRAGAVVAGAAFVAATGQHPMSAGVGLGLAVLMWAQADRAALGFAVAAVALCALPRLHWIWQLGSCGAGFVECLGSVATGSAEPDVSAITMLRRAFWDRGVVELGLGASLAVLTGLVAAASHRHGRRLAWAGILAVLGVLALGLSIQGLRPYHLRAAMPVVVVAAAVGFSLRPWALGVAGLCLFFGGIRLEAPHGPAGDLAAVDALGAALAQGGEAVRVEAVWFEDPVGVEPAGVVLAARQAGLSTDLLTIEETAPLVLLVNGPASGELPVPLPATDGELDGIAREAVPGTRVVRFVGLAEARAWIQSASTPPVVSGGSFDWVKAMKPGVGAYEGL
;
A
#
# COMPACT_ATOMS: atom_id res chain seq x y z
N MET A 1 -0.84 5.09 -15.23
CA MET A 1 0.41 5.89 -15.13
C MET A 1 1.14 6.04 -16.46
N ILE A 2 0.78 5.28 -17.51
CA ILE A 2 1.15 5.59 -18.90
C ILE A 2 0.72 7.04 -19.18
N GLY A 3 1.67 7.92 -19.49
CA GLY A 3 1.43 9.34 -19.80
C GLY A 3 1.66 10.34 -18.67
N ALA A 4 2.05 9.93 -17.47
CA ALA A 4 2.46 10.88 -16.42
C ALA A 4 3.92 11.32 -16.64
N SER A 5 4.17 12.63 -16.66
CA SER A 5 5.51 13.22 -16.87
C SER A 5 6.23 13.60 -15.57
N SER A 6 5.62 13.35 -14.40
CA SER A 6 6.16 13.68 -13.07
C SER A 6 5.53 12.81 -11.99
N LEU A 7 6.17 12.73 -10.82
CA LEU A 7 5.61 12.07 -9.65
C LEU A 7 4.36 12.80 -9.20
N LYS A 8 4.37 14.14 -9.18
CA LYS A 8 3.17 14.92 -8.85
C LYS A 8 1.94 14.49 -9.64
N GLN A 9 2.07 14.28 -10.95
CA GLN A 9 0.96 13.77 -11.79
C GLN A 9 0.58 12.34 -11.44
N VAL A 10 1.55 11.46 -11.17
CA VAL A 10 1.28 10.09 -10.71
C VAL A 10 0.46 10.09 -9.42
N PHE A 11 0.91 10.83 -8.41
CA PHE A 11 0.23 10.95 -7.13
C PHE A 11 -1.16 11.59 -7.28
N THR A 12 -1.30 12.59 -8.16
CA THR A 12 -2.60 13.20 -8.45
C THR A 12 -3.58 12.18 -9.04
N HIS A 13 -3.18 11.42 -10.06
CA HIS A 13 -4.02 10.35 -10.61
C HIS A 13 -4.34 9.29 -9.56
N ARG A 14 -3.36 8.92 -8.73
CA ARG A 14 -3.53 7.93 -7.67
C ARG A 14 -4.53 8.41 -6.62
N PHE A 15 -4.46 9.69 -6.25
CA PHE A 15 -5.37 10.35 -5.31
C PHE A 15 -6.80 10.33 -5.86
N VAL A 16 -7.00 10.71 -7.12
CA VAL A 16 -8.31 10.64 -7.79
C VAL A 16 -8.85 9.21 -7.79
N LEU A 17 -8.02 8.22 -8.12
CA LEU A 17 -8.44 6.82 -8.13
C LEU A 17 -8.82 6.30 -6.73
N GLY A 18 -8.06 6.63 -5.68
CA GLY A 18 -8.40 6.19 -4.33
C GLY A 18 -9.58 6.96 -3.71
N ALA A 19 -9.81 8.21 -4.11
CA ALA A 19 -11.03 8.93 -3.75
C ALA A 19 -12.30 8.21 -4.26
N LEU A 20 -12.19 7.34 -5.29
CA LEU A 20 -13.31 6.54 -5.78
C LEU A 20 -13.69 5.37 -4.84
N VAL A 21 -12.85 4.97 -3.88
CA VAL A 21 -13.17 3.87 -2.96
C VAL A 21 -14.48 4.14 -2.20
N ALA A 22 -14.64 5.36 -1.69
CA ALA A 22 -15.83 5.77 -0.95
C ALA A 22 -17.13 5.72 -1.79
N PRO A 23 -17.24 6.37 -2.96
CA PRO A 23 -18.45 6.30 -3.79
C PRO A 23 -18.71 4.89 -4.33
N LEU A 24 -17.67 4.12 -4.67
CA LEU A 24 -17.82 2.72 -5.09
C LEU A 24 -18.38 1.83 -3.96
N GLY A 25 -17.85 2.00 -2.74
CA GLY A 25 -18.37 1.32 -1.56
C GLY A 25 -19.79 1.75 -1.19
N ALA A 26 -20.10 3.04 -1.29
CA ALA A 26 -21.46 3.55 -1.11
C ALA A 26 -22.45 2.92 -2.10
N TRP A 27 -22.07 2.86 -3.37
CA TRP A 27 -22.88 2.22 -4.41
C TRP A 27 -23.08 0.73 -4.13
N ALA A 28 -22.00 0.01 -3.80
CA ALA A 28 -22.07 -1.42 -3.48
C ALA A 28 -22.96 -1.69 -2.26
N ALA A 29 -22.81 -0.91 -1.18
CA ALA A 29 -23.65 -1.05 0.02
C ALA A 29 -25.12 -0.75 -0.24
N HIS A 30 -25.42 0.28 -1.04
CA HIS A 30 -26.79 0.59 -1.44
C HIS A 30 -27.44 -0.57 -2.21
N ARG A 31 -26.70 -1.16 -3.15
CA ARG A 31 -27.17 -2.26 -4.01
C ARG A 31 -27.29 -3.60 -3.28
N LEU A 32 -26.39 -3.87 -2.33
CA LEU A 32 -26.38 -5.11 -1.55
C LEU A 32 -27.31 -5.07 -0.34
N ALA A 33 -27.74 -3.88 0.09
CA ALA A 33 -28.79 -3.75 1.08
C ALA A 33 -30.09 -4.36 0.54
N SER A 34 -30.83 -5.09 1.40
CA SER A 34 -32.18 -5.54 1.05
C SER A 34 -33.04 -4.35 0.62
N PRO A 35 -33.99 -4.53 -0.33
CA PRO A 35 -34.87 -3.47 -0.82
C PRO A 35 -35.80 -3.00 0.29
N THR A 36 -35.24 -2.14 1.14
CA THR A 36 -35.86 -1.52 2.29
C THR A 36 -35.80 -0.02 2.05
N ARG A 37 -36.69 0.72 2.70
CA ARG A 37 -36.64 2.19 2.70
C ARG A 37 -35.32 2.78 3.23
N TRP A 38 -34.44 1.96 3.80
CA TRP A 38 -33.16 2.34 4.40
C TRP A 38 -31.94 1.93 3.57
N ALA A 39 -32.12 1.40 2.35
CA ALA A 39 -30.97 1.03 1.50
C ALA A 39 -30.07 2.23 1.17
N TRP A 40 -30.62 3.44 1.06
CA TRP A 40 -29.84 4.67 0.87
C TRP A 40 -28.92 4.96 2.07
N LEU A 41 -29.37 4.62 3.29
CA LEU A 41 -28.60 4.82 4.52
C LEU A 41 -27.37 3.90 4.55
N ALA A 42 -27.48 2.66 4.06
CA ALA A 42 -26.32 1.78 3.88
C ALA A 42 -25.28 2.43 2.95
N GLY A 43 -25.72 3.00 1.82
CA GLY A 43 -24.83 3.69 0.90
C GLY A 43 -24.15 4.91 1.55
N ALA A 44 -24.93 5.78 2.18
CA ALA A 44 -24.41 6.98 2.84
C ALA A 44 -23.37 6.65 3.94
N LEU A 45 -23.67 5.65 4.79
CA LEU A 45 -22.77 5.23 5.86
C LEU A 45 -21.51 4.56 5.33
N ALA A 46 -21.60 3.72 4.31
CA ALA A 46 -20.42 3.10 3.70
C ALA A 46 -19.51 4.17 3.07
N GLY A 47 -20.08 5.11 2.32
CA GLY A 47 -19.34 6.22 1.73
C GLY A 47 -18.65 7.07 2.80
N LEU A 48 -19.37 7.44 3.86
CA LEU A 48 -18.81 8.24 4.95
C LEU A 48 -17.68 7.51 5.67
N LEU A 49 -17.88 6.25 6.07
CA LEU A 49 -16.87 5.47 6.78
C LEU A 49 -15.62 5.21 5.94
N LEU A 50 -15.77 4.96 4.64
CA LEU A 50 -14.62 4.78 3.72
C LEU A 50 -13.91 6.10 3.43
N ALA A 51 -14.64 7.21 3.30
CA ALA A 51 -14.03 8.54 3.13
C ALA A 51 -13.30 9.00 4.40
N TRP A 52 -13.78 8.56 5.57
CA TRP A 52 -13.20 8.88 6.87
C TRP A 52 -11.91 8.11 7.13
N ASP A 53 -11.80 6.87 6.62
CA ASP A 53 -10.72 5.95 6.96
C ASP A 53 -9.32 6.53 6.61
N PRO A 54 -8.54 6.98 7.61
CA PRO A 54 -7.25 7.61 7.34
C PRO A 54 -6.24 6.60 6.81
N GLY A 55 -6.46 5.29 7.03
CA GLY A 55 -5.63 4.25 6.42
C GLY A 55 -5.79 4.21 4.90
N LEU A 56 -6.99 4.46 4.38
CA LEU A 56 -7.23 4.56 2.94
C LEU A 56 -6.63 5.85 2.37
N VAL A 57 -6.64 6.95 3.13
CA VAL A 57 -5.93 8.17 2.76
C VAL A 57 -4.41 7.96 2.79
N ASP A 58 -3.89 7.24 3.78
CA ASP A 58 -2.47 6.92 3.88
C ASP A 58 -1.98 6.06 2.69
N THR A 59 -2.81 5.13 2.19
CA THR A 59 -2.49 4.43 0.93
C THR A 59 -2.44 5.35 -0.30
N LEU A 60 -3.00 6.56 -0.22
CA LEU A 60 -2.88 7.59 -1.26
C LEU A 60 -1.58 8.39 -1.13
N VAL A 61 -1.13 8.65 0.10
CA VAL A 61 0.01 9.54 0.39
C VAL A 61 1.35 8.78 0.37
N VAL A 62 1.41 7.55 0.87
CA VAL A 62 2.63 6.74 0.90
C VAL A 62 2.70 5.87 -0.35
N SER A 63 2.73 6.49 -1.55
CA SER A 63 2.62 5.75 -2.82
C SER A 63 3.83 4.90 -3.18
N PHE A 64 4.96 5.00 -2.47
CA PHE A 64 6.13 4.15 -2.73
C PHE A 64 5.90 2.68 -2.42
N ARG A 65 4.84 2.35 -1.67
CA ARG A 65 4.38 0.97 -1.48
C ARG A 65 3.12 0.61 -2.28
N GLY A 66 2.61 1.48 -3.14
CA GLY A 66 1.78 1.07 -4.30
C GLY A 66 0.55 0.21 -4.03
N TYR A 67 -0.27 0.48 -3.01
CA TYR A 67 -1.43 -0.37 -2.76
C TYR A 67 -2.70 0.18 -3.41
N GLY A 68 -2.80 0.05 -4.73
CA GLY A 68 -4.06 0.13 -5.50
C GLY A 68 -5.10 -0.95 -5.14
N ALA A 69 -4.81 -1.78 -4.14
CA ALA A 69 -5.62 -2.92 -3.77
C ALA A 69 -7.02 -2.53 -3.28
N PRO A 70 -7.20 -1.59 -2.32
CA PRO A 70 -8.54 -1.20 -1.87
C PRO A 70 -9.45 -0.70 -2.99
N GLU A 71 -8.91 0.03 -3.98
CA GLU A 71 -9.62 0.51 -5.16
C GLU A 71 -10.17 -0.65 -5.98
N PHE A 72 -9.31 -1.60 -6.31
CA PHE A 72 -9.72 -2.77 -7.08
C PHE A 72 -10.65 -3.69 -6.30
N ILE A 73 -10.50 -3.80 -4.97
CA ILE A 73 -11.48 -4.52 -4.13
C ILE A 73 -12.83 -3.78 -4.12
N ALA A 74 -12.84 -2.44 -4.09
CA ALA A 74 -14.08 -1.66 -4.20
C ALA A 74 -14.75 -1.87 -5.58
N VAL A 75 -13.97 -1.90 -6.67
CA VAL A 75 -14.47 -2.28 -8.01
C VAL A 75 -14.99 -3.71 -8.02
N ALA A 76 -14.35 -4.65 -7.32
CA ALA A 76 -14.84 -6.02 -7.22
C ALA A 76 -16.18 -6.11 -6.48
N MET A 77 -16.35 -5.33 -5.40
CA MET A 77 -17.62 -5.18 -4.69
C MET A 77 -18.71 -4.56 -5.58
N VAL A 78 -18.34 -3.63 -6.46
CA VAL A 78 -19.25 -3.11 -7.49
C VAL A 78 -19.66 -4.23 -8.45
N GLY A 79 -18.71 -4.98 -9.02
CA GLY A 79 -19.02 -6.11 -9.90
C GLY A 79 -19.99 -7.12 -9.26
N ILE A 80 -19.75 -7.50 -8.00
CA ILE A 80 -20.62 -8.41 -7.24
C ILE A 80 -22.04 -7.84 -7.06
N SER A 81 -22.16 -6.54 -6.80
CA SER A 81 -23.46 -5.90 -6.53
C SER A 81 -24.24 -5.47 -7.78
N VAL A 82 -23.59 -5.42 -8.96
CA VAL A 82 -24.28 -5.46 -10.26
C VAL A 82 -24.90 -6.84 -10.47
N GLY A 83 -24.15 -7.90 -10.14
CA GLY A 83 -24.54 -9.29 -10.41
C GLY A 83 -24.43 -9.68 -11.89
N GLY A 84 -24.92 -10.88 -12.22
CA GLY A 84 -24.88 -11.43 -13.57
C GLY A 84 -23.46 -11.69 -14.11
N ARG A 85 -23.38 -12.03 -15.40
CA ARG A 85 -22.11 -12.42 -16.05
C ARG A 85 -21.10 -11.28 -16.12
N ALA A 86 -21.55 -10.08 -16.51
CA ALA A 86 -20.69 -8.91 -16.61
C ALA A 86 -20.13 -8.49 -15.25
N GLY A 87 -20.99 -8.43 -14.22
CA GLY A 87 -20.56 -8.14 -12.85
C GLY A 87 -19.56 -9.16 -12.31
N ALA A 88 -19.76 -10.45 -12.61
CA ALA A 88 -18.84 -11.52 -12.25
C ALA A 88 -17.47 -11.41 -12.94
N VAL A 89 -17.43 -11.05 -14.23
CA VAL A 89 -16.17 -10.79 -14.96
C VAL A 89 -15.44 -9.60 -14.35
N VAL A 90 -16.14 -8.49 -14.08
CA VAL A 90 -15.55 -7.30 -13.45
C VAL A 90 -14.99 -7.65 -12.08
N ALA A 91 -15.73 -8.40 -11.26
CA ALA A 91 -15.28 -8.82 -9.95
C ALA A 91 -14.03 -9.71 -10.01
N GLY A 92 -14.00 -10.69 -10.92
CA GLY A 92 -12.84 -11.57 -11.12
C GLY A 92 -11.60 -10.80 -11.59
N ALA A 93 -11.75 -9.95 -12.61
CA ALA A 93 -10.65 -9.15 -13.15
C ALA A 93 -10.11 -8.13 -12.12
N ALA A 94 -11.00 -7.44 -11.41
CA ALA A 94 -10.62 -6.49 -10.38
C ALA A 94 -9.95 -7.19 -9.18
N PHE A 95 -10.41 -8.37 -8.78
CA PHE A 95 -9.72 -9.16 -7.76
C PHE A 95 -8.28 -9.49 -8.16
N VAL A 96 -8.04 -9.94 -9.40
CA VAL A 96 -6.68 -10.20 -9.89
C VAL A 96 -5.84 -8.91 -9.96
N ALA A 97 -6.45 -7.80 -10.35
CA ALA A 97 -5.77 -6.51 -10.31
C ALA A 97 -5.37 -6.12 -8.88
N ALA A 98 -6.26 -6.34 -7.89
CA ALA A 98 -5.97 -6.10 -6.47
C ALA A 98 -4.82 -6.96 -5.94
N THR A 99 -4.77 -8.25 -6.28
CA THR A 99 -3.64 -9.12 -5.92
C THR A 99 -2.34 -8.71 -6.61
N GLY A 100 -2.44 -8.17 -7.82
CA GLY A 100 -1.31 -7.59 -8.53
C GLY A 100 -0.77 -6.29 -7.92
N GLN A 101 -1.63 -5.50 -7.27
CA GLN A 101 -1.18 -4.33 -6.50
C GLN A 101 -0.61 -4.74 -5.15
N HIS A 102 -1.20 -5.75 -4.50
CA HIS A 102 -0.66 -6.30 -3.28
C HIS A 102 -1.04 -7.77 -3.07
N PRO A 103 -0.07 -8.68 -2.88
CA PRO A 103 -0.35 -10.11 -2.76
C PRO A 103 -1.25 -10.45 -1.56
N MET A 104 -1.23 -9.67 -0.46
CA MET A 104 -2.14 -9.92 0.68
C MET A 104 -3.62 -9.79 0.33
N SER A 105 -3.95 -9.08 -0.76
CA SER A 105 -5.32 -8.98 -1.25
C SER A 105 -5.89 -10.33 -1.67
N ALA A 106 -5.04 -11.33 -1.93
CA ALA A 106 -5.50 -12.70 -2.19
C ALA A 106 -6.31 -13.25 -1.01
N GLY A 107 -5.96 -12.87 0.23
CA GLY A 107 -6.72 -13.19 1.44
C GLY A 107 -8.15 -12.62 1.43
N VAL A 108 -8.35 -11.43 0.86
CA VAL A 108 -9.68 -10.82 0.68
C VAL A 108 -10.57 -11.67 -0.24
N GLY A 109 -9.95 -12.48 -1.12
CA GLY A 109 -10.63 -13.41 -2.00
C GLY A 109 -11.56 -14.40 -1.30
N LEU A 110 -11.27 -14.80 -0.05
CA LEU A 110 -12.18 -15.64 0.76
C LEU A 110 -13.53 -14.95 1.00
N GLY A 111 -13.50 -13.66 1.33
CA GLY A 111 -14.70 -12.86 1.51
C GLY A 111 -15.46 -12.67 0.19
N LEU A 112 -14.76 -12.32 -0.89
CA LEU A 112 -15.37 -12.13 -2.20
C LEU A 112 -16.00 -13.42 -2.75
N ALA A 113 -15.36 -14.58 -2.53
CA ALA A 113 -15.89 -15.87 -2.95
C ALA A 113 -17.23 -16.18 -2.27
N VAL A 114 -17.37 -15.88 -0.97
CA VAL A 114 -18.63 -16.05 -0.23
C VAL A 114 -19.73 -15.18 -0.82
N LEU A 115 -19.44 -13.92 -1.15
CA LEU A 115 -20.41 -13.03 -1.77
C LEU A 115 -20.80 -13.46 -3.18
N MET A 116 -19.81 -13.85 -3.99
CA MET A 116 -20.04 -14.33 -5.34
C MET A 116 -20.90 -15.59 -5.32
N TRP A 117 -20.57 -16.58 -4.48
CA TRP A 117 -21.37 -17.79 -4.30
C TRP A 117 -22.81 -17.49 -3.83
N ALA A 118 -22.98 -16.45 -3.00
CA ALA A 118 -24.27 -16.08 -2.44
C ALA A 118 -25.20 -15.38 -3.43
N GLN A 119 -24.65 -14.69 -4.43
CA GLN A 119 -25.38 -13.76 -5.32
C GLN A 119 -25.40 -14.21 -6.78
N ALA A 120 -24.39 -14.94 -7.23
CA ALA A 120 -24.25 -15.34 -8.62
C ALA A 120 -24.98 -16.65 -8.92
N ASP A 121 -25.58 -16.74 -10.12
CA ASP A 121 -25.93 -18.03 -10.68
C ASP A 121 -24.65 -18.83 -11.05
N ARG A 122 -24.80 -20.14 -11.31
CA ARG A 122 -23.67 -21.01 -11.65
C ARG A 122 -22.90 -20.54 -12.89
N ALA A 123 -23.59 -19.94 -13.86
CA ALA A 123 -22.94 -19.45 -15.07
C ALA A 123 -22.06 -18.23 -14.73
N ALA A 124 -22.61 -17.26 -14.01
CA ALA A 124 -21.88 -16.08 -13.53
C ALA A 124 -20.66 -16.47 -12.68
N LEU A 125 -20.76 -17.47 -11.80
CA LEU A 125 -19.59 -18.01 -11.09
C LEU A 125 -18.53 -18.56 -12.06
N GLY A 126 -18.95 -19.30 -13.08
CA GLY A 126 -18.05 -19.77 -14.15
C GLY A 126 -17.34 -18.62 -14.88
N PHE A 127 -18.05 -17.54 -15.17
CA PHE A 127 -17.47 -16.32 -15.76
C PHE A 127 -16.46 -15.63 -14.83
N ALA A 128 -16.74 -15.54 -13.53
CA ALA A 128 -15.78 -15.01 -12.56
C ALA A 128 -14.50 -15.85 -12.53
N VAL A 129 -14.62 -17.19 -12.46
CA VAL A 129 -13.46 -18.10 -12.47
C VAL A 129 -12.66 -17.97 -13.77
N ALA A 130 -13.34 -17.92 -14.92
CA ALA A 130 -12.69 -17.73 -16.21
C ALA A 130 -11.95 -16.38 -16.28
N ALA A 131 -12.57 -15.30 -15.80
CA ALA A 131 -11.94 -13.99 -15.73
C ALA A 131 -10.70 -14.00 -14.81
N VAL A 132 -10.79 -14.62 -13.63
CA VAL A 132 -9.64 -14.78 -12.72
C VAL A 132 -8.51 -15.55 -13.41
N ALA A 133 -8.82 -16.70 -14.03
CA ALA A 133 -7.82 -17.51 -14.70
C ALA A 133 -7.12 -16.75 -15.85
N LEU A 134 -7.88 -16.10 -16.71
CA LEU A 134 -7.36 -15.34 -17.85
C LEU A 134 -6.54 -14.12 -17.41
N CYS A 135 -7.07 -13.32 -16.47
CA CYS A 135 -6.38 -12.13 -15.98
C CYS A 135 -5.14 -12.47 -15.15
N ALA A 136 -5.06 -13.67 -14.58
CA ALA A 136 -3.89 -14.12 -13.81
C ALA A 136 -2.71 -14.56 -14.70
N LEU A 137 -2.93 -14.86 -15.99
CA LEU A 137 -1.88 -15.39 -16.88
C LEU A 137 -0.60 -14.53 -16.92
N PRO A 138 -0.65 -13.18 -17.07
CA PRO A 138 0.57 -12.37 -17.05
C PRO A 138 1.32 -12.46 -15.72
N ARG A 139 0.60 -12.60 -14.60
CA ARG A 139 1.20 -12.72 -13.27
C ARG A 139 1.83 -14.09 -13.06
N LEU A 140 1.16 -15.14 -13.51
CA LEU A 140 1.73 -16.50 -13.48
C LEU A 140 3.01 -16.56 -14.32
N HIS A 141 3.06 -15.86 -15.45
CA HIS A 141 4.28 -15.73 -16.25
C HIS A 141 5.41 -15.04 -15.48
N TRP A 142 5.15 -13.96 -14.75
CA TRP A 142 6.17 -13.28 -13.94
C TRP A 142 6.61 -14.11 -12.73
N ILE A 143 5.68 -14.79 -12.05
CA ILE A 143 6.00 -15.73 -10.97
C ILE A 143 6.89 -16.85 -11.53
N TRP A 144 6.60 -17.32 -12.75
CA TRP A 144 7.43 -18.32 -13.42
C TRP A 144 8.86 -17.82 -13.65
N GLN A 145 9.01 -16.59 -14.15
CA GLN A 145 10.32 -15.96 -14.32
C GLN A 145 11.07 -15.80 -13.01
N LEU A 146 10.41 -15.32 -11.94
CA LEU A 146 11.00 -15.19 -10.61
C LEU A 146 11.44 -16.54 -10.03
N GLY A 147 10.66 -17.59 -10.25
CA GLY A 147 11.01 -18.95 -9.85
C GLY A 147 12.18 -19.57 -10.64
N SER A 148 12.62 -18.94 -11.73
CA SER A 148 13.68 -19.48 -12.60
C SER A 148 15.09 -18.98 -12.22
N CYS A 149 15.35 -18.71 -10.93
CA CYS A 149 16.58 -18.06 -10.46
C CYS A 149 17.81 -19.00 -10.25
N GLY A 150 17.74 -20.26 -10.69
CA GLY A 150 18.84 -21.23 -10.55
C GLY A 150 18.88 -22.00 -9.22
N ALA A 151 18.37 -21.43 -8.12
CA ALA A 151 18.25 -22.09 -6.81
C ALA A 151 17.06 -23.08 -6.72
N GLY A 152 16.28 -23.22 -7.79
CA GLY A 152 15.07 -24.03 -7.82
C GLY A 152 13.80 -23.22 -7.50
N PHE A 153 12.70 -23.60 -8.13
CA PHE A 153 11.48 -22.79 -8.18
C PHE A 153 10.93 -22.36 -6.83
N VAL A 154 10.79 -23.31 -5.90
CA VAL A 154 10.21 -23.07 -4.57
C VAL A 154 11.13 -22.22 -3.70
N GLU A 155 12.44 -22.43 -3.81
CA GLU A 155 13.43 -21.67 -3.03
C GLU A 155 13.49 -20.22 -3.49
N CYS A 156 13.54 -19.99 -4.81
CA CYS A 156 13.48 -18.65 -5.40
C CYS A 156 12.24 -17.89 -4.93
N LEU A 157 11.06 -18.51 -5.01
CA LEU A 157 9.81 -17.89 -4.56
C LEU A 157 9.76 -17.73 -3.03
N GLY A 158 10.32 -18.67 -2.28
CA GLY A 158 10.44 -18.60 -0.83
C GLY A 158 11.24 -17.37 -0.40
N SER A 159 12.43 -17.18 -0.99
CA SER A 159 13.29 -16.02 -0.74
C SER A 159 12.61 -14.70 -1.08
N VAL A 160 11.92 -14.63 -2.23
CA VAL A 160 11.14 -13.43 -2.61
C VAL A 160 9.99 -13.18 -1.63
N ALA A 161 9.27 -14.22 -1.22
CA ALA A 161 8.14 -14.10 -0.31
C ALA A 161 8.55 -13.70 1.11
N THR A 162 9.71 -14.16 1.58
CA THR A 162 10.24 -13.84 2.92
C THR A 162 11.18 -12.65 2.94
N GLY A 163 11.46 -12.01 1.80
CA GLY A 163 12.34 -10.83 1.72
C GLY A 163 11.88 -9.63 2.56
N SER A 164 10.61 -9.60 2.99
CA SER A 164 10.06 -8.61 3.92
C SER A 164 9.54 -9.22 5.23
N ALA A 165 9.88 -10.49 5.50
CA ALA A 165 9.50 -11.18 6.73
C ALA A 165 10.22 -10.57 7.94
N GLU A 166 9.56 -10.62 9.09
CA GLU A 166 10.17 -10.27 10.38
C GLU A 166 10.36 -11.56 11.20
N PRO A 167 11.40 -12.37 10.92
CA PRO A 167 11.55 -13.70 11.52
C PRO A 167 11.68 -13.68 13.05
N ASP A 168 12.16 -12.56 13.60
CA ASP A 168 12.34 -12.37 15.04
C ASP A 168 11.09 -11.84 15.75
N VAL A 169 9.99 -11.60 15.02
CA VAL A 169 8.73 -11.07 15.58
C VAL A 169 7.71 -12.20 15.70
N SER A 170 7.22 -12.44 16.92
CA SER A 170 6.22 -13.48 17.14
C SER A 170 4.90 -13.18 16.41
N ALA A 171 4.18 -14.24 16.01
CA ALA A 171 2.86 -14.11 15.38
C ALA A 171 1.86 -13.33 16.25
N ILE A 172 1.91 -13.48 17.58
CA ILE A 172 1.07 -12.74 18.51
C ILE A 172 1.42 -11.25 18.47
N THR A 173 2.70 -10.90 18.43
CA THR A 173 3.16 -9.51 18.29
C THR A 173 2.69 -8.91 16.97
N MET A 174 2.81 -9.64 15.86
CA MET A 174 2.31 -9.18 14.54
C MET A 174 0.80 -8.95 14.57
N LEU A 175 0.02 -9.87 15.15
CA LEU A 175 -1.43 -9.72 15.29
C LEU A 175 -1.79 -8.51 16.16
N ARG A 176 -1.12 -8.35 17.31
CA ARG A 176 -1.34 -7.21 18.19
C ARG A 176 -1.05 -5.89 17.47
N ARG A 177 0.08 -5.77 16.78
CA ARG A 177 0.41 -4.60 15.95
C ARG A 177 -0.65 -4.37 14.88
N ALA A 178 -0.97 -5.40 14.10
CA ALA A 178 -1.95 -5.28 13.03
C ALA A 178 -3.32 -4.77 13.51
N PHE A 179 -3.85 -5.31 14.62
CA PHE A 179 -5.13 -4.87 15.16
C PHE A 179 -5.07 -3.55 15.92
N TRP A 180 -4.04 -3.34 16.73
CA TRP A 180 -3.87 -2.10 17.50
C TRP A 180 -3.64 -0.92 16.57
N ASP A 181 -2.69 -1.04 15.65
CA ASP A 181 -2.34 0.05 14.75
C ASP A 181 -3.48 0.31 13.78
N ARG A 182 -4.09 -0.73 13.20
CA ARG A 182 -5.22 -0.53 12.29
C ARG A 182 -6.47 0.00 13.00
N GLY A 183 -6.84 -0.63 14.11
CA GLY A 183 -8.12 -0.39 14.77
C GLY A 183 -8.11 0.79 15.73
N VAL A 184 -7.02 0.96 16.48
CA VAL A 184 -6.93 1.99 17.52
C VAL A 184 -6.17 3.21 17.00
N VAL A 185 -5.00 3.03 16.38
CA VAL A 185 -4.14 4.15 15.97
C VAL A 185 -4.62 4.81 14.68
N GLU A 186 -4.89 4.03 13.63
CA GLU A 186 -5.34 4.53 12.33
C GLU A 186 -6.81 4.93 12.41
N LEU A 187 -7.72 3.96 12.53
CA LEU A 187 -9.16 4.24 12.43
C LEU A 187 -9.72 4.98 13.66
N GLY A 188 -9.12 4.77 14.83
CA GLY A 188 -9.66 5.20 16.12
C GLY A 188 -10.56 4.14 16.74
N LEU A 189 -10.45 3.95 18.06
CA LEU A 189 -11.18 2.92 18.80
C LEU A 189 -12.70 3.04 18.60
N GLY A 190 -13.25 4.25 18.67
CA GLY A 190 -14.68 4.49 18.47
C GLY A 190 -15.19 4.07 17.10
N ALA A 191 -14.46 4.42 16.04
CA ALA A 191 -14.81 4.03 14.67
C ALA A 191 -14.66 2.53 14.43
N SER A 192 -13.64 1.89 15.00
CA SER A 192 -13.50 0.42 14.96
C SER A 192 -14.66 -0.30 15.64
N LEU A 193 -15.08 0.18 16.82
CA LEU A 193 -16.24 -0.37 17.52
C LEU A 193 -17.56 -0.12 16.78
N ALA A 194 -17.69 1.02 16.09
CA ALA A 194 -18.83 1.29 15.22
C ALA A 194 -18.87 0.28 14.05
N VAL A 195 -17.77 0.07 13.34
CA VAL A 195 -17.67 -0.94 12.26
C VAL A 195 -18.02 -2.34 12.78
N LEU A 196 -17.49 -2.73 13.95
CA LEU A 196 -17.82 -4.00 14.58
C LEU A 196 -19.31 -4.12 14.91
N THR A 197 -19.91 -3.06 15.44
CA THR A 197 -21.36 -3.01 15.74
C THR A 197 -22.19 -3.22 14.47
N GLY A 198 -21.81 -2.59 13.35
CA GLY A 198 -22.43 -2.81 12.06
C GLY A 198 -22.31 -4.26 11.58
N LEU A 199 -21.13 -4.88 11.73
CA LEU A 199 -20.93 -6.30 11.39
C LEU A 199 -21.80 -7.23 12.25
N VAL A 200 -21.89 -6.98 13.56
CA VAL A 200 -22.76 -7.74 14.48
C VAL A 200 -24.22 -7.59 14.07
N ALA A 201 -24.64 -6.37 13.76
CA ALA A 201 -25.98 -6.08 13.26
C ALA A 201 -26.29 -6.86 11.96
N ALA A 202 -25.37 -6.86 11.00
CA ALA A 202 -25.47 -7.64 9.77
C ALA A 202 -25.54 -9.15 10.06
N ALA A 203 -24.66 -9.68 10.92
CA ALA A 203 -24.62 -11.10 11.30
C ALA A 203 -25.94 -11.58 11.95
N SER A 204 -26.54 -10.72 12.76
CA SER A 204 -27.82 -10.98 13.46
C SER A 204 -29.03 -11.08 12.53
N HIS A 205 -28.90 -10.65 11.27
CA HIS A 205 -30.00 -10.59 10.31
C HIS A 205 -29.78 -11.59 9.16
N ARG A 206 -30.82 -12.33 8.78
CA ARG A 206 -30.72 -13.39 7.75
C ARG A 206 -30.12 -12.88 6.42
N HIS A 207 -30.54 -11.68 5.99
CA HIS A 207 -30.05 -11.08 4.74
C HIS A 207 -28.63 -10.50 4.87
N GLY A 208 -28.23 -10.01 6.04
CA GLY A 208 -26.91 -9.41 6.27
C GLY A 208 -25.84 -10.44 6.64
N ARG A 209 -26.22 -11.64 7.09
CA ARG A 209 -25.29 -12.64 7.65
C ARG A 209 -24.18 -13.04 6.69
N ARG A 210 -24.50 -13.20 5.40
CA ARG A 210 -23.50 -13.56 4.38
C ARG A 210 -22.50 -12.43 4.14
N LEU A 211 -22.98 -11.17 4.17
CA LEU A 211 -22.11 -9.99 4.08
C LEU A 211 -21.19 -9.87 5.30
N ALA A 212 -21.72 -10.10 6.50
CA ALA A 212 -20.91 -10.12 7.72
C ALA A 212 -19.80 -11.19 7.64
N TRP A 213 -20.16 -12.42 7.24
CA TRP A 213 -19.17 -13.48 7.06
C TRP A 213 -18.14 -13.16 5.98
N ALA A 214 -18.55 -12.54 4.89
CA ALA A 214 -17.60 -12.09 3.86
C ALA A 214 -16.59 -11.07 4.41
N GLY A 215 -17.04 -10.09 5.18
CA GLY A 215 -16.15 -9.13 5.83
C GLY A 215 -15.18 -9.80 6.81
N ILE A 216 -15.67 -10.72 7.64
CA ILE A 216 -14.84 -11.47 8.59
C ILE A 216 -13.81 -12.35 7.86
N LEU A 217 -14.23 -13.08 6.83
CA LEU A 217 -13.36 -13.97 6.06
C LEU A 217 -12.32 -13.20 5.24
N ALA A 218 -12.64 -11.99 4.77
CA ALA A 218 -11.67 -11.12 4.13
C ALA A 218 -10.53 -10.74 5.09
N VAL A 219 -10.86 -10.36 6.33
CA VAL A 219 -9.86 -10.06 7.36
C VAL A 219 -9.07 -11.31 7.73
N LEU A 220 -9.74 -12.42 8.02
CA LEU A 220 -9.07 -13.67 8.39
C LEU A 220 -8.14 -14.19 7.28
N GLY A 221 -8.53 -14.05 6.01
CA GLY A 221 -7.70 -14.44 4.89
C GLY A 221 -6.43 -13.60 4.77
N VAL A 222 -6.52 -12.28 4.97
CA VAL A 222 -5.35 -11.40 5.01
C VAL A 222 -4.42 -11.75 6.17
N LEU A 223 -4.99 -12.01 7.36
CA LEU A 223 -4.22 -12.41 8.53
C LEU A 223 -3.51 -13.76 8.32
N ALA A 224 -4.22 -14.76 7.81
CA ALA A 224 -3.68 -16.09 7.56
C ALA A 224 -2.50 -16.04 6.58
N LEU A 225 -2.66 -15.32 5.46
CA LEU A 225 -1.61 -15.17 4.45
C LEU A 225 -0.43 -14.33 4.96
N GLY A 226 -0.69 -13.26 5.72
CA GLY A 226 0.35 -12.41 6.30
C GLY A 226 1.19 -13.16 7.33
N LEU A 227 0.55 -13.96 8.19
CA LEU A 227 1.23 -14.77 9.19
C LEU A 227 1.99 -15.95 8.57
N SER A 228 1.49 -16.56 7.50
CA SER A 228 2.17 -17.68 6.85
C SER A 228 3.51 -17.30 6.22
N ILE A 229 3.71 -16.02 5.89
CA ILE A 229 4.97 -15.51 5.35
C ILE A 229 5.70 -14.58 6.34
N GLN A 230 5.26 -14.51 7.60
CA GLN A 230 5.83 -13.62 8.62
C GLN A 230 5.93 -12.15 8.20
N GLY A 231 5.03 -11.72 7.31
CA GLY A 231 5.04 -10.39 6.70
C GLY A 231 3.85 -9.52 7.13
N LEU A 232 3.05 -9.93 8.10
CA LEU A 232 1.81 -9.22 8.46
C LEU A 232 2.12 -7.82 9.03
N ARG A 233 1.59 -6.79 8.36
CA ARG A 233 1.66 -5.39 8.80
C ARG A 233 0.26 -4.75 8.88
N PRO A 234 0.07 -3.68 9.67
CA PRO A 234 -1.25 -3.06 9.86
C PRO A 234 -1.93 -2.63 8.56
N TYR A 235 -1.15 -2.06 7.64
CA TYR A 235 -1.68 -1.57 6.36
C TYR A 235 -2.23 -2.68 5.46
N HIS A 236 -1.91 -3.96 5.68
CA HIS A 236 -2.48 -5.07 4.91
C HIS A 236 -3.99 -5.20 5.11
N LEU A 237 -4.49 -4.86 6.30
CA LEU A 237 -5.90 -4.92 6.62
C LEU A 237 -6.73 -3.87 5.87
N ARG A 238 -6.08 -2.84 5.31
CA ARG A 238 -6.75 -1.80 4.50
C ARG A 238 -7.40 -2.37 3.24
N ALA A 239 -6.82 -3.44 2.65
CA ALA A 239 -7.38 -4.12 1.50
C ALA A 239 -8.75 -4.78 1.80
N ALA A 240 -9.01 -5.16 3.05
CA ALA A 240 -10.29 -5.75 3.45
C ALA A 240 -11.38 -4.70 3.75
N MET A 241 -11.01 -3.43 3.95
CA MET A 241 -11.94 -2.38 4.40
C MET A 241 -13.14 -2.15 3.48
N PRO A 242 -13.01 -2.16 2.14
CA PRO A 242 -14.20 -2.01 1.28
C PRO A 242 -15.25 -3.10 1.54
N VAL A 243 -14.84 -4.35 1.81
CA VAL A 243 -15.76 -5.45 2.11
C VAL A 243 -16.35 -5.29 3.51
N VAL A 244 -15.51 -5.00 4.50
CA VAL A 244 -15.89 -4.87 5.91
C VAL A 244 -16.85 -3.71 6.12
N VAL A 245 -16.56 -2.54 5.57
CA VAL A 245 -17.39 -1.33 5.73
C VAL A 245 -18.72 -1.48 5.02
N VAL A 246 -18.73 -2.04 3.81
CA VAL A 246 -19.98 -2.34 3.09
C VAL A 246 -20.87 -3.28 3.93
N ALA A 247 -20.30 -4.35 4.49
CA ALA A 247 -21.04 -5.26 5.35
C ALA A 247 -21.59 -4.58 6.61
N ALA A 248 -20.77 -3.76 7.28
CA ALA A 248 -21.17 -3.01 8.47
C ALA A 248 -22.29 -2.01 8.17
N ALA A 249 -22.17 -1.25 7.09
CA ALA A 249 -23.15 -0.26 6.67
C ALA A 249 -24.51 -0.88 6.29
N VAL A 250 -24.49 -2.03 5.59
CA VAL A 250 -25.70 -2.82 5.37
C VAL A 250 -26.32 -3.26 6.71
N GLY A 251 -25.50 -3.69 7.67
CA GLY A 251 -25.95 -4.04 9.02
C GLY A 251 -26.73 -2.92 9.72
N PHE A 252 -26.25 -1.68 9.64
CA PHE A 252 -26.95 -0.52 10.20
C PHE A 252 -28.32 -0.27 9.55
N SER A 253 -28.43 -0.44 8.23
CA SER A 253 -29.72 -0.28 7.53
C SER A 253 -30.75 -1.35 7.93
N LEU A 254 -30.27 -2.55 8.29
CA LEU A 254 -31.10 -3.67 8.71
C LEU A 254 -31.52 -3.57 10.19
N ARG A 255 -30.71 -2.91 11.02
CA ARG A 255 -30.91 -2.80 12.47
C ARG A 255 -30.62 -1.36 12.93
N PRO A 256 -31.61 -0.45 12.88
CA PRO A 256 -31.41 0.94 13.24
C PRO A 256 -30.89 1.17 14.67
N TRP A 257 -31.15 0.25 15.62
CA TRP A 257 -30.60 0.34 16.97
C TRP A 257 -29.06 0.38 16.98
N ALA A 258 -28.42 -0.26 16.00
CA ALA A 258 -26.96 -0.31 15.90
C ALA A 258 -26.37 1.07 15.57
N LEU A 259 -27.15 2.00 15.00
CA LEU A 259 -26.72 3.38 14.81
C LEU A 259 -26.58 4.12 16.13
N GLY A 260 -27.48 3.88 17.08
CA GLY A 260 -27.38 4.46 18.42
C GLY A 260 -26.11 3.99 19.13
N VAL A 261 -25.83 2.68 19.06
CA VAL A 261 -24.60 2.10 19.63
C VAL A 261 -23.35 2.64 18.91
N ALA A 262 -23.35 2.69 17.58
CA ALA A 262 -22.26 3.27 16.81
C ALA A 262 -22.02 4.75 17.18
N GLY A 263 -23.08 5.55 17.34
CA GLY A 263 -22.98 6.93 17.79
C GLY A 263 -22.32 7.06 19.17
N LEU A 264 -22.69 6.18 20.11
CA LEU A 264 -22.03 6.11 21.42
C LEU A 264 -20.56 5.69 21.31
N CYS A 265 -20.24 4.71 20.45
CA CYS A 265 -18.86 4.31 20.18
C CYS A 265 -18.02 5.46 19.64
N LEU A 266 -18.53 6.23 18.67
CA LEU A 266 -17.83 7.39 18.11
C LEU A 266 -17.69 8.52 19.15
N PHE A 267 -18.72 8.75 19.96
CA PHE A 267 -18.72 9.80 20.98
C PHE A 267 -17.72 9.52 22.11
N PHE A 268 -17.73 8.30 22.67
CA PHE A 268 -16.86 7.94 23.79
C PHE A 268 -15.49 7.40 23.38
N GLY A 269 -15.41 6.68 22.27
CA GLY A 269 -14.17 6.10 21.75
C GLY A 269 -13.41 7.01 20.80
N GLY A 270 -13.96 8.18 20.49
CA GLY A 270 -13.36 9.17 19.61
C GLY A 270 -13.33 8.75 18.14
N ILE A 271 -12.95 9.72 17.31
CA ILE A 271 -12.73 9.58 15.88
C ILE A 271 -11.47 10.35 15.52
N ARG A 272 -10.66 9.79 14.61
CA ARG A 272 -9.48 10.50 14.11
C ARG A 272 -9.92 11.48 13.03
N LEU A 273 -9.83 12.78 13.31
CA LEU A 273 -10.18 13.85 12.37
C LEU A 273 -8.99 14.32 11.53
N GLU A 274 -7.78 14.04 11.99
CA GLU A 274 -6.55 14.44 11.32
C GLU A 274 -6.13 13.41 10.28
N ALA A 275 -6.00 13.86 9.03
CA ALA A 275 -5.40 13.07 7.98
C ALA A 275 -3.93 12.77 8.32
N PRO A 276 -3.42 11.59 7.94
CA PRO A 276 -2.00 11.30 8.08
C PRO A 276 -1.20 12.32 7.27
N HIS A 277 -0.16 12.85 7.89
CA HIS A 277 0.75 13.79 7.25
C HIS A 277 1.79 12.95 6.50
N GLY A 278 2.02 13.27 5.22
CA GLY A 278 3.11 12.65 4.48
C GLY A 278 4.48 13.06 5.07
N PRO A 279 5.55 12.31 4.75
CA PRO A 279 6.92 12.73 5.08
C PRO A 279 7.19 14.15 4.57
N ALA A 280 8.07 14.87 5.27
CA ALA A 280 8.43 16.23 4.91
C ALA A 280 9.23 16.22 3.59
N GLY A 281 8.58 16.61 2.49
CA GLY A 281 9.17 16.60 1.16
C GLY A 281 8.15 17.03 0.12
N ASP A 282 8.37 18.18 -0.50
CA ASP A 282 7.54 18.58 -1.64
C ASP A 282 7.80 17.61 -2.80
N LEU A 283 6.74 17.02 -3.35
CA LEU A 283 6.84 16.18 -4.56
C LEU A 283 7.54 16.94 -5.69
N ALA A 284 7.37 18.27 -5.76
CA ALA A 284 8.08 19.11 -6.72
C ALA A 284 9.61 19.08 -6.54
N ALA A 285 10.09 18.93 -5.30
CA ALA A 285 11.50 18.82 -5.00
C ALA A 285 12.06 17.46 -5.36
N VAL A 286 11.30 16.39 -5.11
CA VAL A 286 11.67 15.04 -5.56
C VAL A 286 11.73 14.99 -7.08
N ASP A 287 10.75 15.62 -7.76
CA ASP A 287 10.74 15.78 -9.21
C ASP A 287 11.95 16.58 -9.71
N ALA A 288 12.31 17.68 -9.04
CA ALA A 288 13.48 18.51 -9.38
C ALA A 288 14.81 17.78 -9.18
N LEU A 289 14.98 17.07 -8.05
CA LEU A 289 16.14 16.23 -7.78
C LEU A 289 16.27 15.12 -8.83
N GLY A 290 15.16 14.48 -9.20
CA GLY A 290 15.14 13.49 -10.26
C GLY A 290 15.54 14.08 -11.61
N ALA A 291 15.02 15.25 -11.97
CA ALA A 291 15.35 15.93 -13.22
C ALA A 291 16.82 16.36 -13.30
N ALA A 292 17.41 16.83 -12.20
CA ALA A 292 18.82 17.14 -12.10
C ALA A 292 19.68 15.87 -12.19
N LEU A 293 19.29 14.79 -11.50
CA LEU A 293 19.98 13.50 -11.59
C LEU A 293 19.96 12.94 -13.03
N ALA A 294 18.86 13.11 -13.76
CA ALA A 294 18.73 12.66 -15.14
C ALA A 294 19.69 13.39 -16.11
N GLN A 295 20.13 14.61 -15.78
CA GLN A 295 21.06 15.38 -16.60
C GLN A 295 22.52 14.95 -16.44
N GLY A 296 22.88 14.28 -15.32
CA GLY A 296 24.25 13.92 -14.98
C GLY A 296 24.92 12.92 -15.95
N GLY A 297 24.14 12.17 -16.73
CA GLY A 297 24.63 11.33 -17.83
C GLY A 297 25.53 10.14 -17.47
N GLU A 298 25.84 9.94 -16.20
CA GLU A 298 26.73 8.88 -15.70
C GLU A 298 25.98 7.81 -14.90
N ALA A 299 26.64 6.67 -14.68
CA ALA A 299 26.09 5.61 -13.85
C ALA A 299 26.08 6.06 -12.39
N VAL A 300 24.93 5.93 -11.72
CA VAL A 300 24.72 6.44 -10.36
C VAL A 300 23.93 5.47 -9.51
N ARG A 301 24.34 5.39 -8.25
CA ARG A 301 23.61 4.75 -7.15
C ARG A 301 23.02 5.85 -6.26
N VAL A 302 21.77 5.69 -5.82
CA VAL A 302 21.08 6.69 -4.98
C VAL A 302 20.69 6.07 -3.65
N GLU A 303 21.30 6.46 -2.55
CA GLU A 303 20.93 5.94 -1.22
C GLU A 303 20.45 7.06 -0.32
N ALA A 304 19.85 6.71 0.82
CA ALA A 304 19.56 7.67 1.86
C ALA A 304 20.08 7.22 3.22
N VAL A 305 20.30 8.20 4.09
CA VAL A 305 20.56 8.01 5.52
C VAL A 305 19.67 8.97 6.32
N TRP A 306 19.02 8.46 7.35
CA TRP A 306 18.12 9.23 8.23
C TRP A 306 18.65 9.21 9.65
N PHE A 307 18.92 10.38 10.20
CA PHE A 307 19.39 10.51 11.58
C PHE A 307 18.26 10.77 12.60
N GLU A 308 17.09 11.25 12.15
CA GLU A 308 15.88 11.41 12.96
C GLU A 308 14.61 11.18 12.12
N ASP A 309 13.47 11.02 12.81
CA ASP A 309 12.12 11.09 12.25
C ASP A 309 11.59 12.54 12.35
N PRO A 310 10.81 13.05 11.37
CA PRO A 310 10.24 12.32 10.25
C PRO A 310 11.20 12.13 9.06
N VAL A 311 10.94 11.09 8.28
CA VAL A 311 11.59 10.80 7.00
C VAL A 311 11.53 12.03 6.08
N GLY A 312 12.67 12.44 5.55
CA GLY A 312 12.77 13.51 4.56
C GLY A 312 12.61 12.99 3.12
N VAL A 313 13.57 13.30 2.25
CA VAL A 313 13.52 12.86 0.84
C VAL A 313 13.84 11.37 0.73
N GLU A 314 12.90 10.62 0.13
CA GLU A 314 13.03 9.19 -0.14
C GLU A 314 13.84 8.92 -1.42
N PRO A 315 14.90 8.08 -1.37
CA PRO A 315 15.77 7.81 -2.52
C PRO A 315 15.01 7.11 -3.66
N ALA A 316 14.04 6.26 -3.32
CA ALA A 316 13.10 5.64 -4.26
C ALA A 316 12.38 6.67 -5.13
N GLY A 317 11.95 7.77 -4.51
CA GLY A 317 11.26 8.84 -5.20
C GLY A 317 12.16 9.56 -6.17
N VAL A 318 13.37 9.90 -5.75
CA VAL A 318 14.34 10.57 -6.62
C VAL A 318 14.68 9.70 -7.83
N VAL A 319 14.89 8.38 -7.65
CA VAL A 319 15.16 7.46 -8.76
C VAL A 319 13.97 7.37 -9.73
N LEU A 320 12.74 7.25 -9.22
CA LEU A 320 11.55 7.18 -10.05
C LEU A 320 11.29 8.50 -10.80
N ALA A 321 11.48 9.64 -10.14
CA ALA A 321 11.42 10.96 -10.76
C ALA A 321 12.48 11.11 -11.87
N ALA A 322 13.72 10.67 -11.63
CA ALA A 322 14.78 10.70 -12.62
C ALA A 322 14.45 9.86 -13.87
N ARG A 323 13.85 8.68 -13.67
CA ARG A 323 13.35 7.85 -14.78
C ARG A 323 12.27 8.54 -15.59
N GLN A 324 11.34 9.24 -14.93
CA GLN A 324 10.29 10.01 -15.61
C GLN A 324 10.86 11.21 -16.36
N ALA A 325 11.94 11.80 -15.84
CA ALA A 325 12.72 12.85 -16.50
C ALA A 325 13.65 12.33 -17.62
N GLY A 326 13.68 11.02 -17.87
CA GLY A 326 14.39 10.42 -19.01
C GLY A 326 15.74 9.77 -18.70
N LEU A 327 16.16 9.67 -17.43
CA LEU A 327 17.37 8.93 -17.05
C LEU A 327 17.31 7.49 -17.58
N SER A 328 18.30 7.04 -18.35
CA SER A 328 18.31 5.64 -18.84
C SER A 328 18.37 4.65 -17.67
N THR A 329 17.67 3.52 -17.76
CA THR A 329 17.84 2.44 -16.78
C THR A 329 19.29 2.01 -16.70
N ASP A 330 20.03 2.03 -17.81
CA ASP A 330 21.41 1.56 -17.91
C ASP A 330 22.35 2.29 -16.95
N LEU A 331 22.04 3.56 -16.65
CA LEU A 331 22.78 4.40 -15.72
C LEU A 331 22.42 4.14 -14.25
N LEU A 332 21.34 3.42 -13.94
CA LEU A 332 21.04 3.01 -12.57
C LEU A 332 21.79 1.71 -12.25
N THR A 333 22.59 1.71 -11.19
CA THR A 333 23.44 0.58 -10.79
C THR A 333 23.42 0.32 -9.29
N ILE A 334 23.73 -0.92 -8.92
CA ILE A 334 23.96 -1.35 -7.53
C ILE A 334 25.43 -1.67 -7.25
N GLU A 335 26.31 -1.47 -8.23
CA GLU A 335 27.74 -1.71 -8.06
C GLU A 335 28.28 -0.88 -6.88
N GLU A 336 29.05 -1.50 -5.99
CA GLU A 336 29.58 -0.82 -4.81
C GLU A 336 30.63 0.25 -5.19
N THR A 337 31.21 0.16 -6.38
CA THR A 337 32.23 1.07 -6.92
C THR A 337 31.66 2.22 -7.74
N ALA A 338 30.36 2.24 -8.01
CA ALA A 338 29.75 3.30 -8.79
C ALA A 338 29.59 4.59 -7.95
N PRO A 339 29.63 5.77 -8.59
CA PRO A 339 29.31 7.03 -7.92
C PRO A 339 28.01 6.94 -7.14
N LEU A 340 28.06 7.36 -5.88
CA LEU A 340 26.93 7.32 -4.97
C LEU A 340 26.44 8.74 -4.69
N VAL A 341 25.17 8.99 -4.98
CA VAL A 341 24.42 10.14 -4.46
C VAL A 341 23.74 9.70 -3.16
N LEU A 342 24.14 10.30 -2.05
CA LEU A 342 23.58 10.03 -0.73
C LEU A 342 22.69 11.20 -0.30
N LEU A 343 21.40 10.91 -0.09
CA LEU A 343 20.43 11.81 0.50
C LEU A 343 20.56 11.73 2.03
N VAL A 344 21.11 12.77 2.64
CA VAL A 344 21.32 12.88 4.08
C VAL A 344 20.16 13.66 4.68
N ASN A 345 19.26 12.99 5.41
CA ASN A 345 18.19 13.67 6.12
C ASN A 345 18.59 13.86 7.57
N GLY A 346 18.89 15.11 7.90
CA GLY A 346 19.36 15.53 9.21
C GLY A 346 18.23 15.85 10.18
N PRO A 347 18.58 16.07 11.46
CA PRO A 347 17.64 16.48 12.48
C PRO A 347 17.12 17.89 12.20
N ALA A 348 15.94 18.21 12.75
CA ALA A 348 15.34 19.53 12.61
C ALA A 348 16.21 20.66 13.21
N SER A 349 17.13 20.32 14.12
CA SER A 349 18.13 21.24 14.68
C SER A 349 19.15 21.72 13.64
N GLY A 350 19.30 21.00 12.52
CA GLY A 350 20.28 21.27 11.47
C GLY A 350 21.70 20.79 11.80
N GLU A 351 21.97 20.37 13.03
CA GLU A 351 23.27 19.81 13.45
C GLU A 351 23.33 18.31 13.14
N LEU A 352 24.07 17.93 12.10
CA LEU A 352 24.30 16.51 11.82
C LEU A 352 25.23 15.88 12.87
N PRO A 353 25.04 14.58 13.20
CA PRO A 353 25.92 13.84 14.10
C PRO A 353 27.29 13.49 13.46
N VAL A 354 27.57 14.02 12.27
CA VAL A 354 28.80 13.81 11.53
C VAL A 354 29.07 15.03 10.64
N PRO A 355 30.33 15.49 10.50
CA PRO A 355 30.68 16.55 9.56
C PRO A 355 30.28 16.19 8.13
N LEU A 356 29.58 17.10 7.44
CA LEU A 356 29.20 16.91 6.05
C LEU A 356 30.44 16.89 5.14
N PRO A 357 30.55 15.91 4.22
CA PRO A 357 31.52 15.96 3.13
C PRO A 357 31.17 17.05 2.12
N ALA A 358 31.97 17.15 1.05
CA ALA A 358 31.67 18.01 -0.08
C ALA A 358 30.29 17.64 -0.67
N THR A 359 29.40 18.63 -0.74
CA THR A 359 28.05 18.43 -1.27
C THR A 359 28.03 18.52 -2.79
N ASP A 360 27.04 17.87 -3.39
CA ASP A 360 26.72 18.05 -4.80
C ASP A 360 26.03 19.41 -4.97
N GLY A 361 26.75 20.42 -5.48
CA GLY A 361 26.32 21.81 -5.40
C GLY A 361 24.93 22.09 -6.02
N GLU A 362 24.57 21.38 -7.09
CA GLU A 362 23.26 21.51 -7.73
C GLU A 362 22.19 20.73 -6.96
N LEU A 363 22.42 19.44 -6.70
CA LEU A 363 21.42 18.60 -6.01
C LEU A 363 21.20 19.04 -4.56
N ASP A 364 22.23 19.47 -3.85
CA ASP A 364 22.15 20.00 -2.49
C ASP A 364 21.38 21.32 -2.46
N GLY A 365 21.56 22.17 -3.46
CA GLY A 365 20.79 23.42 -3.61
C GLY A 365 19.28 23.13 -3.69
N ILE A 366 18.90 22.21 -4.58
CA ILE A 366 17.50 21.79 -4.77
C ILE A 366 16.93 21.19 -3.48
N ALA A 367 17.66 20.27 -2.83
CA ALA A 367 17.20 19.61 -1.61
C ALA A 367 17.00 20.60 -0.46
N ARG A 368 17.96 21.51 -0.26
CA ARG A 368 17.91 22.49 0.85
C ARG A 368 16.80 23.51 0.70
N GLU A 369 16.48 23.93 -0.52
CA GLU A 369 15.38 24.87 -0.77
C GLU A 369 14.03 24.24 -0.40
N ALA A 370 13.87 22.95 -0.66
CA ALA A 370 12.61 22.25 -0.47
C ALA A 370 12.38 21.64 0.90
N VAL A 371 13.42 21.02 1.49
CA VAL A 371 13.34 20.32 2.77
C VAL A 371 14.48 20.82 3.67
N PRO A 372 14.22 21.85 4.49
CA PRO A 372 15.20 22.37 5.43
C PRO A 372 15.65 21.25 6.39
N GLY A 373 16.84 20.70 6.17
CA GLY A 373 17.38 19.55 6.91
C GLY A 373 17.87 18.40 6.02
N THR A 374 17.48 18.37 4.74
CA THR A 374 18.02 17.41 3.76
C THR A 374 19.24 18.00 3.05
N ARG A 375 20.28 17.18 2.91
CA ARG A 375 21.51 17.48 2.19
C ARG A 375 21.79 16.40 1.15
N VAL A 376 22.48 16.76 0.07
CA VAL A 376 22.89 15.80 -0.96
C VAL A 376 24.40 15.77 -1.07
N VAL A 377 24.96 14.59 -0.82
CA VAL A 377 26.40 14.35 -0.82
C VAL A 377 26.72 13.36 -1.93
N ARG A 378 27.86 13.54 -2.57
CA ARG A 378 28.37 12.59 -3.56
C ARG A 378 29.62 11.90 -3.05
N PHE A 379 29.63 10.58 -3.14
CA PHE A 379 30.77 9.73 -2.81
C PHE A 379 31.27 9.01 -4.06
N VAL A 380 32.53 8.61 -4.06
CA VAL A 380 33.13 7.83 -5.15
C VAL A 380 32.52 6.43 -5.21
N GLY A 381 32.09 5.89 -4.05
CA GLY A 381 31.41 4.61 -3.96
C GLY A 381 30.82 4.33 -2.59
N LEU A 382 30.21 3.15 -2.45
CA LEU A 382 29.48 2.76 -1.25
C LEU A 382 30.38 2.59 -0.02
N ALA A 383 31.62 2.12 -0.22
CA ALA A 383 32.57 1.92 0.88
C ALA A 383 32.90 3.23 1.60
N GLU A 384 33.10 4.31 0.83
CA GLU A 384 33.39 5.64 1.36
C GLU A 384 32.18 6.19 2.15
N ALA A 385 30.97 6.05 1.61
CA ALA A 385 29.75 6.46 2.28
C ALA A 385 29.50 5.67 3.57
N ARG A 386 29.74 4.35 3.56
CA ARG A 386 29.65 3.50 4.77
C ARG A 386 30.64 3.96 5.84
N ALA A 387 31.89 4.23 5.45
CA ALA A 387 32.91 4.74 6.39
C ALA A 387 32.49 6.08 7.00
N TRP A 388 31.92 6.98 6.20
CA TRP A 388 31.38 8.24 6.67
C TRP A 388 30.19 8.05 7.65
N ILE A 389 29.22 7.20 7.31
CA ILE A 389 28.07 6.88 8.18
C ILE A 389 28.55 6.29 9.52
N GLN A 390 29.54 5.40 9.49
CA GLN A 390 30.13 4.78 10.68
C GLN A 390 30.88 5.76 11.58
N SER A 391 31.28 6.92 11.06
CA SER A 391 31.92 7.97 11.84
C SER A 391 30.94 8.86 12.60
N ALA A 392 29.63 8.70 12.39
CA ALA A 392 28.61 9.48 13.08
C ALA A 392 28.57 9.16 14.58
N SER A 393 28.44 10.21 15.40
CA SER A 393 28.31 10.08 16.86
C SER A 393 27.04 9.34 17.27
N THR A 394 26.03 9.38 16.40
CA THR A 394 24.74 8.73 16.58
C THR A 394 24.47 7.87 15.35
N PRO A 395 24.15 6.56 15.52
CA PRO A 395 23.83 5.71 14.38
C PRO A 395 22.55 6.20 13.69
N PRO A 396 22.46 6.09 12.36
CA PRO A 396 21.23 6.45 11.66
C PRO A 396 20.10 5.49 12.02
N VAL A 397 18.87 6.00 12.01
CA VAL A 397 17.64 5.23 12.19
C VAL A 397 17.39 4.36 10.96
N VAL A 398 17.77 4.84 9.77
CA VAL A 398 17.67 4.10 8.50
C VAL A 398 18.84 4.41 7.59
N SER A 399 19.33 3.40 6.86
CA SER A 399 20.34 3.54 5.81
C SER A 399 20.01 2.63 4.62
N GLY A 400 20.08 3.16 3.39
CA GLY A 400 19.84 2.43 2.13
C GLY A 400 18.63 2.94 1.36
N GLY A 401 18.21 2.21 0.30
CA GLY A 401 16.96 2.47 -0.42
C GLY A 401 16.97 2.33 -1.95
N SER A 402 18.10 2.34 -2.68
CA SER A 402 18.06 2.16 -4.15
C SER A 402 17.93 0.72 -4.62
N PHE A 403 18.45 -0.24 -3.85
CA PHE A 403 18.60 -1.63 -4.30
C PHE A 403 17.28 -2.23 -4.81
N ASP A 404 16.18 -2.01 -4.09
CA ASP A 404 14.86 -2.53 -4.43
C ASP A 404 14.34 -1.99 -5.78
N TRP A 405 14.69 -0.75 -6.14
CA TRP A 405 14.23 -0.09 -7.36
C TRP A 405 15.10 -0.41 -8.57
N VAL A 406 16.42 -0.46 -8.41
CA VAL A 406 17.30 -0.92 -9.50
C VAL A 406 16.94 -2.35 -9.87
N LYS A 407 16.65 -3.22 -8.89
CA LYS A 407 16.19 -4.58 -9.14
C LYS A 407 14.79 -4.64 -9.78
N ALA A 408 13.87 -3.76 -9.38
CA ALA A 408 12.56 -3.66 -10.02
C ALA A 408 12.64 -3.21 -11.49
N MET A 409 13.59 -2.33 -11.84
CA MET A 409 13.77 -1.79 -13.19
C MET A 409 14.70 -2.62 -14.07
N LYS A 410 15.65 -3.32 -13.45
CA LYS A 410 16.57 -4.27 -14.08
C LYS A 410 16.64 -5.56 -13.25
N PRO A 411 15.68 -6.50 -13.44
CA PRO A 411 15.63 -7.74 -12.65
C PRO A 411 16.89 -8.62 -12.72
N GLY A 412 17.73 -8.44 -13.76
CA GLY A 412 19.01 -9.16 -13.91
C GLY A 412 20.21 -8.52 -13.22
N VAL A 413 20.09 -7.30 -12.67
CA VAL A 413 21.20 -6.64 -11.96
C VAL A 413 21.30 -7.20 -10.55
N GLY A 414 22.47 -7.74 -10.21
CA GLY A 414 22.68 -8.47 -8.96
C GLY A 414 22.01 -9.83 -8.92
N ALA A 415 21.87 -10.50 -10.08
CA ALA A 415 21.70 -11.95 -10.08
C ALA A 415 22.77 -12.54 -9.15
N TYR A 416 22.37 -13.46 -8.28
CA TYR A 416 23.29 -14.23 -7.46
C TYR A 416 24.14 -15.11 -8.40
N GLU A 417 25.12 -14.50 -9.09
CA GLU A 417 26.12 -15.22 -9.85
C GLU A 417 27.03 -15.89 -8.84
N GLY A 418 26.73 -17.15 -8.51
CA GLY A 418 27.55 -17.99 -7.66
C GLY A 418 27.21 -17.91 -6.17
N LEU A 419 26.19 -18.69 -5.77
CA LEU A 419 26.20 -19.45 -4.52
C LEU A 419 26.00 -20.92 -4.84
#